data_AF-A0AAE4ASB5-F1
#
_entry.id   AF-A0AAE4ASB5-F1
#
_cell.length_a   1.000
_cell.length_b   1.000
_cell.length_c   1.000
_cell.angle_alpha   90.00
_cell.angle_beta   90.00
_cell.angle_gamma   90.00
#
_symmetry.space_group_name_H-M   'P 1'
#
loop_
_entity.id
_entity.type
_entity.pdbx_description
1 polymer ?
#
loop_
_entity_poly.entity_id
_entity_poly.type
_entity_poly.pdbx_seq_one_letter_code
_entity_poly.pdbx_strand_id
1 'polypeptide(L)' 'MDKREYEVAEGVTWVNGAKVPATREVSLTAKEATYDLSLNRIWPKGSRRTKSAKAPAAAPVADGSEVGPA' A
#
# COMPACT_ATOMS: atom_id res chain seq x y z
N MET A 1 -20.85 -10.74 -5.34
CA MET A 1 -20.63 -10.06 -4.04
C MET A 1 -19.23 -9.49 -4.08
N ASP A 2 -19.14 -8.18 -4.24
CA ASP A 2 -17.90 -7.50 -4.59
C ASP A 2 -17.03 -7.30 -3.34
N LYS A 3 -15.85 -7.91 -3.36
CA LYS A 3 -14.84 -7.71 -2.32
C LYS A 3 -13.90 -6.60 -2.73
N ARG A 4 -13.53 -5.75 -1.78
CA ARG A 4 -12.54 -4.69 -1.94
C ARG A 4 -11.37 -4.97 -1.04
N GLU A 5 -10.22 -4.46 -1.44
CA GLU A 5 -8.99 -4.62 -0.66
C GLU A 5 -8.90 -3.49 0.37
N TYR A 6 -8.61 -3.87 1.61
CA TYR A 6 -8.47 -2.98 2.75
C TYR A 6 -7.13 -3.19 3.40
N GLU A 7 -6.58 -2.10 3.90
CA GLU A 7 -5.36 -2.07 4.67
C GLU A 7 -5.68 -2.00 6.15
N VAL A 8 -4.93 -2.77 6.95
CA VAL A 8 -5.18 -2.93 8.38
C VAL A 8 -4.25 -2.06 9.21
N ALA A 9 -4.81 -1.45 10.26
CA ALA A 9 -4.09 -0.62 11.22
C ALA A 9 -2.97 -1.35 11.95
N GLU A 10 -2.01 -0.55 12.41
CA GLU A 10 -0.96 -1.07 13.26
C GLU A 10 -1.53 -1.56 14.60
N GLY A 11 -1.08 -2.72 15.07
CA GLY A 11 -1.58 -3.35 16.30
C GLY A 11 -2.86 -4.17 16.15
N VAL A 12 -3.53 -4.14 14.98
CA VAL A 12 -4.69 -5.00 14.71
C VAL A 12 -4.24 -6.34 14.15
N THR A 13 -4.56 -7.42 14.86
CA THR A 13 -4.15 -8.80 14.52
C THR A 13 -5.29 -9.64 13.94
N TRP A 14 -6.53 -9.20 14.10
CA TRP A 14 -7.74 -9.85 13.61
C TRP A 14 -8.71 -8.82 13.05
N VAL A 15 -9.39 -9.14 11.95
CA VAL A 15 -10.43 -8.32 11.30
C VAL A 15 -11.57 -9.25 10.88
N ASN A 16 -12.81 -8.94 11.24
CA ASN A 16 -13.98 -9.79 10.96
C ASN A 16 -13.80 -11.30 11.27
N GLY A 17 -13.15 -11.63 12.40
CA GLY A 17 -12.88 -13.04 12.78
C GLY A 17 -11.78 -13.74 11.97
N ALA A 18 -11.14 -13.06 11.01
CA ALA A 18 -10.01 -13.56 10.25
C ALA A 18 -8.69 -12.95 10.76
N LYS A 19 -7.62 -13.75 10.76
CA LYS A 19 -6.28 -13.29 11.15
C LYS A 19 -5.71 -12.39 10.06
N VAL A 20 -5.13 -11.27 10.46
CA VAL A 20 -4.50 -10.31 9.55
C VAL A 20 -3.20 -10.93 9.01
N PRO A 21 -3.00 -10.99 7.69
CA PRO A 21 -1.76 -11.50 7.11
C PRO A 21 -0.59 -10.55 7.38
N ALA A 22 0.65 -11.02 7.22
CA ALA A 22 1.85 -10.21 7.44
C ALA A 22 1.92 -8.97 6.55
N THR A 23 1.29 -9.01 5.37
CA THR A 23 1.16 -7.86 4.46
C THR A 23 0.17 -6.81 4.96
N ARG A 24 -0.65 -7.13 5.97
CA ARG A 24 -1.72 -6.27 6.52
C ARG A 24 -2.77 -5.83 5.50
N GLU A 25 -3.01 -6.68 4.51
CA GLU A 25 -3.97 -6.46 3.44
C GLU A 25 -5.04 -7.54 3.49
N VAL A 26 -6.30 -7.13 3.52
CA VAL A 26 -7.45 -8.05 3.62
C VAL A 26 -8.49 -7.72 2.58
N SER A 27 -9.07 -8.75 1.97
CA SER A 27 -10.14 -8.60 0.97
C SER A 27 -11.49 -8.87 1.63
N LEU A 28 -12.26 -7.81 1.86
CA LEU A 28 -13.54 -7.85 2.58
C LEU A 28 -14.66 -7.30 1.71
N THR A 29 -15.89 -7.73 1.94
CA THR A 29 -17.06 -7.02 1.38
C THR A 29 -17.28 -5.71 2.11
N ALA A 30 -17.99 -4.76 1.48
CA ALA A 30 -18.33 -3.50 2.11
C ALA A 30 -19.08 -3.70 3.45
N LYS A 31 -19.95 -4.72 3.53
CA LYS A 31 -20.71 -5.05 4.74
C LYS A 31 -19.83 -5.55 5.87
N GLU A 32 -18.84 -6.39 5.56
CA GLU A 32 -17.86 -6.89 6.55
C GLU A 32 -16.94 -5.75 7.02
N ALA A 33 -16.53 -4.87 6.12
CA ALA A 33 -15.64 -3.77 6.42
C ALA A 33 -16.29 -2.64 7.25
N THR A 34 -17.62 -2.46 7.19
CA THR A 34 -18.31 -1.34 7.86
C THR A 34 -17.98 -1.22 9.34
N TYR A 35 -17.94 -2.35 10.06
CA TYR A 35 -17.67 -2.33 11.50
C TYR A 35 -16.23 -1.89 11.79
N ASP A 36 -15.26 -2.49 11.10
CA ASP A 36 -13.84 -2.18 11.28
C ASP A 36 -13.47 -0.78 10.75
N LEU A 37 -14.16 -0.28 9.72
CA LEU A 37 -14.05 1.10 9.24
C LEU A 37 -14.52 2.09 10.30
N SER A 38 -15.66 1.82 10.96
CA SER A 38 -16.19 2.67 12.05
C SER A 38 -15.24 2.74 13.24
N LEU A 39 -14.49 1.66 13.49
CA LEU A 39 -13.48 1.58 14.54
C LEU A 39 -12.10 2.11 14.13
N ASN A 40 -11.93 2.65 12.92
CA ASN A 40 -10.63 3.05 12.36
C ASN A 40 -9.57 1.93 12.41
N ARG A 41 -10.00 0.67 12.27
CA ARG A 41 -9.12 -0.51 12.27
C ARG A 41 -8.63 -0.87 10.88
N ILE A 42 -9.36 -0.47 9.84
CA ILE A 42 -9.02 -0.72 8.43
C ILE A 42 -9.34 0.50 7.56
N TRP A 43 -8.72 0.60 6.38
CA TRP A 43 -9.01 1.61 5.36
C TRP A 43 -9.01 1.00 3.95
N PRO A 44 -9.80 1.53 2.99
CA PRO A 44 -9.75 1.04 1.61
C PRO A 44 -8.35 1.22 1.02
N LYS A 45 -7.77 0.14 0.49
CA LYS A 45 -6.48 0.16 -0.18
C LYS A 45 -6.56 1.02 -1.43
N GLY A 46 -5.55 1.86 -1.65
CA GLY A 46 -5.53 2.85 -2.74
C GLY A 46 -6.04 4.24 -2.36
N SER A 47 -6.65 4.42 -1.17
CA SER A 47 -6.84 5.78 -0.61
C SER A 47 -5.55 6.39 -0.07
N ARG A 48 -4.48 5.61 0.11
CA ARG A 48 -3.14 6.15 0.24
C ARG A 48 -2.68 6.64 -1.15
N ARG A 49 -2.71 7.96 -1.35
CA ARG A 49 -1.87 8.65 -2.33
C ARG A 49 -0.52 7.94 -2.39
N THR A 50 -0.15 7.51 -3.58
CA THR A 50 1.22 7.30 -4.05
C THR A 50 2.28 7.86 -3.10
N LYS A 51 2.73 7.06 -2.14
CA LYS A 51 4.07 7.19 -1.60
C LYS A 51 4.85 6.01 -2.10
N SER A 52 5.49 6.26 -3.23
CA SER A 52 6.65 5.61 -3.78
C SER A 52 7.38 4.72 -2.77
N ALA A 53 7.32 3.41 -2.98
CA ALA A 53 8.26 2.47 -2.37
C ALA A 53 8.50 1.29 -3.33
N LYS A 54 8.94 1.61 -4.54
CA LYS A 54 9.89 0.75 -5.25
C LYS A 54 10.96 1.63 -5.92
N ALA A 55 12.00 1.95 -5.18
CA ALA A 55 13.35 2.15 -5.67
C ALA A 55 14.30 2.10 -4.47
N PRO A 56 15.45 1.42 -4.57
CA PRO A 56 16.54 2.09 -5.26
C PRO A 56 17.35 1.24 -6.26
N ALA A 57 18.09 1.97 -7.09
CA ALA A 57 19.34 1.62 -7.77
C ALA A 57 19.27 0.77 -9.06
N ALA A 58 19.08 1.44 -10.19
CA ALA A 58 20.03 1.34 -11.29
C ALA A 58 20.44 2.77 -11.67
N ALA A 59 21.73 3.07 -11.54
CA ALA A 59 22.29 4.41 -11.62
C ALA A 59 22.06 5.10 -12.98
N PRO A 60 21.97 6.44 -13.03
CA PRO A 60 22.15 7.20 -14.25
C PRO A 60 23.65 7.30 -14.55
N VAL A 61 24.11 6.68 -15.64
CA VAL A 61 25.33 7.12 -16.33
C VAL A 61 24.92 7.67 -17.69
N ALA A 62 24.64 8.96 -17.71
CA ALA A 62 24.60 9.77 -18.91
C ALA A 62 25.09 11.16 -18.51
N ASP A 63 26.42 11.32 -18.47
CA ASP A 63 27.05 12.63 -18.54
C ASP A 63 27.53 12.80 -19.98
N GLY A 64 27.01 13.82 -20.64
CA GLY A 64 27.31 14.13 -22.03
C GLY A 64 28.11 15.42 -22.14
N SER A 65 28.93 15.46 -23.20
CA SER A 65 29.52 16.64 -23.85
C SER A 65 30.75 17.26 -23.20
N GLU A 66 31.93 16.99 -23.76
CA GLU A 66 33.02 17.95 -23.84
C GLU A 66 33.35 18.23 -25.31
N VAL A 67 33.19 19.49 -25.69
CA VAL A 67 33.66 20.11 -26.93
C VAL A 67 35.18 20.30 -26.86
N GLY A 68 35.88 20.12 -27.99
CA GLY A 68 37.36 20.23 -28.08
C GLY A 68 37.92 21.61 -27.67
N PRO A 69 39.25 21.73 -27.45
CA PRO A 69 40.10 22.18 -28.57
C PRO A 69 41.56 21.66 -28.57
N ALA A 70 42.18 21.61 -29.77
CA ALA A 70 43.53 22.13 -30.10
C ALA A 70 43.92 21.70 -31.52
#